data_AF-A0A947RJL3-F1
#
_entry.id   AF-A0A947RJL3-F1
#
_cell.length_a   1.000
_cell.length_b   1.000
_cell.length_c   1.000
_cell.angle_alpha   90.00
_cell.angle_beta   90.00
_cell.angle_gamma   90.00
#
_symmetry.space_group_name_H-M   'P 1'
#
loop_
_entity.id
_entity.type
_entity.pdbx_description
1 polymer ?
#
loop_
_entity_poly.entity_id
_entity_poly.type
_entity_poly.pdbx_seq_one_letter_code
_entity_poly.pdbx_strand_id
1 'polypeptide(L)'
;GSMGGAITGSKNSINAFAASLEADGADAQFAVVNYGDSAIHPTPPGWITSEGIDDADATRECSTDFGNAAAIKAILDNTIADDGNNFPENPLDAILYAWNTYTWRAEAQKIFIIITDDVAHQNIPADTMLENVCTTSGEAILSLLSGQAVVYAVSPHYTTSQYPYLDVRRLADGLGEGRVTAEANTGGKWIQFVSAGFDLATLGIVETVVESTSLKLSYTFTAGVWYIYVQVDTDGDGVYDSNMLIKVTVAASSSTFATFGVPAQVMDVELLESDDGKLRLND
;
A
#
# COMPACT_ATOMS: atom_id res chain seq x y z
N GLY A 1 -13.38 -8.52 19.92
CA GLY A 1 -13.70 -7.81 18.67
C GLY A 1 -14.06 -8.73 17.53
N SER A 2 -14.67 -8.14 16.50
CA SER A 2 -15.27 -8.76 15.31
C SER A 2 -14.32 -9.69 14.54
N MET A 3 -13.04 -9.32 14.47
CA MET A 3 -11.98 -10.11 13.83
C MET A 3 -11.73 -11.48 14.48
N GLY A 4 -12.28 -11.79 15.66
CA GLY A 4 -12.03 -13.04 16.38
C GLY A 4 -12.33 -14.32 15.58
N GLY A 5 -13.33 -14.29 14.70
CA GLY A 5 -13.64 -15.41 13.80
C GLY A 5 -12.65 -15.59 12.66
N ALA A 6 -11.89 -14.54 12.30
CA ALA A 6 -11.04 -14.49 11.13
C ALA A 6 -9.54 -14.38 11.44
N ILE A 7 -9.16 -13.99 12.67
CA ILE A 7 -7.79 -13.64 13.02
C ILE A 7 -6.80 -14.77 12.73
N THR A 8 -7.20 -16.03 12.94
CA THR A 8 -6.36 -17.20 12.61
C THR A 8 -6.14 -17.30 11.09
N GLY A 9 -7.19 -17.09 10.30
CA GLY A 9 -7.08 -17.09 8.83
C GLY A 9 -6.20 -15.96 8.33
N SER A 10 -6.36 -14.74 8.85
CA SER A 10 -5.51 -13.59 8.53
C SER A 10 -4.04 -13.87 8.82
N LYS A 11 -3.73 -14.37 10.02
CA LYS A 11 -2.35 -14.74 10.41
C LYS A 11 -1.74 -15.78 9.49
N ASN A 12 -2.49 -16.82 9.15
CA ASN A 12 -2.03 -17.86 8.23
C ASN A 12 -1.73 -17.28 6.84
N SER A 13 -2.60 -16.41 6.34
CA SER A 13 -2.45 -15.76 5.03
C SER A 13 -1.21 -14.85 4.99
N ILE A 14 -1.01 -14.01 6.01
CA ILE A 14 0.16 -13.14 6.13
C ILE A 14 1.46 -13.97 6.21
N ASN A 15 1.48 -15.01 7.06
CA ASN A 15 2.66 -15.87 7.21
C ASN A 15 3.00 -16.60 5.91
N ALA A 16 1.99 -17.14 5.20
CA ALA A 16 2.20 -17.83 3.93
C ALA A 16 2.74 -16.88 2.85
N PHE A 17 2.17 -15.68 2.75
CA PHE A 17 2.58 -14.66 1.79
C PHE A 17 4.00 -14.13 2.04
N ALA A 18 4.36 -13.84 3.28
CA ALA A 18 5.73 -13.40 3.59
C ALA A 18 6.75 -14.51 3.32
N ALA A 19 6.43 -15.75 3.69
CA ALA A 19 7.29 -16.90 3.42
C ALA A 19 7.43 -17.18 1.93
N SER A 20 6.38 -16.99 1.11
CA SER A 20 6.48 -17.20 -0.34
C SER A 20 7.40 -16.19 -1.00
N LEU A 21 7.30 -14.91 -0.64
CA LEU A 21 8.20 -13.87 -1.15
C LEU A 21 9.69 -14.19 -0.86
N GLU A 22 10.00 -14.65 0.35
CA GLU A 22 11.37 -15.06 0.68
C GLU A 22 11.79 -16.34 -0.06
N ALA A 23 10.90 -17.31 -0.20
CA ALA A 23 11.17 -18.55 -0.93
C ALA A 23 11.42 -18.31 -2.43
N ASP A 24 10.74 -17.31 -3.01
CA ASP A 24 10.91 -16.86 -4.39
C ASP A 24 12.16 -15.97 -4.57
N GLY A 25 12.89 -15.69 -3.49
CA GLY A 25 14.13 -14.92 -3.52
C GLY A 25 13.94 -13.40 -3.58
N ALA A 26 12.73 -12.90 -3.32
CA ALA A 26 12.50 -11.47 -3.22
C ALA A 26 13.29 -10.90 -2.03
N ASP A 27 14.00 -9.80 -2.26
CA ASP A 27 14.58 -9.00 -1.17
C ASP A 27 13.47 -8.17 -0.50
N ALA A 28 12.55 -8.87 0.17
CA ALA A 28 11.41 -8.29 0.86
C ALA A 28 11.72 -8.15 2.36
N GLN A 29 11.20 -7.08 2.96
CA GLN A 29 11.19 -6.93 4.41
C GLN A 29 9.76 -6.59 4.86
N PHE A 30 9.39 -7.08 6.03
CA PHE A 30 8.01 -7.09 6.50
C PHE A 30 7.89 -6.44 7.86
N ALA A 31 6.77 -5.77 8.08
CA ALA A 31 6.39 -5.25 9.38
C ALA A 31 4.88 -5.36 9.56
N VAL A 32 4.42 -5.42 10.82
CA VAL A 32 3.01 -5.55 11.19
C VAL A 32 2.64 -4.43 12.15
N VAL A 33 1.54 -3.74 11.85
CA VAL A 33 0.88 -2.81 12.77
C VAL A 33 -0.52 -3.35 13.05
N ASN A 34 -0.76 -3.74 14.28
CA ASN A 34 -2.07 -4.15 14.77
C ASN A 34 -2.84 -2.91 15.26
N TYR A 35 -4.13 -2.83 14.96
CA TYR A 35 -4.97 -1.67 15.26
C TYR A 35 -6.38 -2.11 15.69
N GLY A 36 -7.13 -1.14 16.24
CA GLY A 36 -8.56 -1.16 16.52
C GLY A 36 -9.09 0.28 16.34
N ASP A 37 -9.93 0.79 17.24
CA ASP A 37 -10.33 2.21 17.28
C ASP A 37 -9.11 3.15 17.38
N SER A 38 -8.02 2.65 17.97
CA SER A 38 -6.69 3.27 17.96
C SER A 38 -5.64 2.42 17.24
N ALA A 39 -4.67 3.09 16.61
CA ALA A 39 -3.62 2.41 15.85
C ALA A 39 -2.56 1.67 16.71
N ILE A 40 -2.45 1.95 18.01
CA ILE A 40 -1.42 1.35 18.89
C ILE A 40 -1.98 1.24 20.32
N HIS A 41 -1.67 0.15 21.03
CA HIS A 41 -1.93 0.02 22.46
C HIS A 41 -0.72 -0.64 23.17
N PRO A 42 -0.17 -0.10 24.28
CA PRO A 42 -0.45 1.24 24.78
C PRO A 42 0.10 2.25 23.78
N THR A 43 -0.68 3.27 23.52
CA THR A 43 -0.37 4.30 22.54
C THR A 43 0.88 5.07 23.02
N PRO A 44 1.90 5.32 22.17
CA PRO A 44 3.04 6.15 22.55
C PRO A 44 2.57 7.53 23.05
N PRO A 45 3.31 8.20 23.97
CA PRO A 45 2.94 9.52 24.47
C PRO A 45 2.64 10.50 23.32
N GLY A 46 1.41 11.00 23.23
CA GLY A 46 0.94 11.89 22.15
C GLY A 46 -0.16 11.30 21.24
N TRP A 47 -0.55 10.05 21.44
CA TRP A 47 -1.64 9.37 20.74
C TRP A 47 -2.63 8.82 21.80
N ILE A 48 -3.96 8.90 21.57
CA ILE A 48 -5.00 8.73 22.61
C ILE A 48 -5.25 7.24 22.98
N THR A 49 -5.74 7.06 24.21
CA THR A 49 -5.70 5.88 25.09
C THR A 49 -7.09 5.41 25.58
N SER A 50 -8.14 5.33 24.75
CA SER A 50 -9.41 4.80 25.26
C SER A 50 -10.23 4.05 24.23
N GLU A 51 -9.80 2.83 23.93
CA GLU A 51 -10.77 1.74 23.85
C GLU A 51 -11.17 1.42 25.29
N GLY A 52 -12.40 0.99 25.59
CA GLY A 52 -12.91 0.83 26.96
C GLY A 52 -12.20 -0.21 27.86
N ILE A 53 -10.97 -0.56 27.53
CA ILE A 53 -10.02 -1.40 28.24
C ILE A 53 -9.08 -0.45 28.99
N ASP A 54 -8.81 -0.68 30.28
CA ASP A 54 -7.77 0.10 30.98
C ASP A 54 -6.44 -0.05 30.21
N ASP A 55 -5.87 1.08 29.78
CA ASP A 55 -4.64 1.27 28.97
C ASP A 55 -3.41 0.46 29.47
N ALA A 56 -3.50 -0.13 30.66
CA ALA A 56 -2.46 -0.91 31.31
C ALA A 56 -2.38 -2.40 30.92
N ASP A 57 -3.45 -3.02 30.39
CA ASP A 57 -3.57 -4.48 30.44
C ASP A 57 -3.41 -5.25 29.10
N ALA A 58 -3.40 -4.59 27.94
CA ALA A 58 -3.28 -5.27 26.64
C ALA A 58 -2.36 -4.55 25.64
N THR A 59 -1.09 -4.92 25.54
CA THR A 59 -0.22 -4.36 24.49
C THR A 59 -0.55 -5.00 23.14
N ARG A 60 -1.00 -4.24 22.15
CA ARG A 60 -1.04 -4.66 20.74
C ARG A 60 0.38 -4.74 20.22
N GLU A 61 0.89 -5.97 20.10
CA GLU A 61 2.24 -6.17 19.57
C GLU A 61 2.31 -5.68 18.13
N CYS A 62 3.12 -4.67 17.88
CA CYS A 62 3.49 -4.21 16.54
C CYS A 62 4.98 -4.47 16.32
N SER A 63 5.39 -4.56 15.06
CA SER A 63 6.81 -4.54 14.72
C SER A 63 7.43 -3.22 15.17
N THR A 64 8.67 -3.26 15.67
CA THR A 64 9.45 -2.05 15.95
C THR A 64 10.03 -1.44 14.68
N ASP A 65 10.36 -2.28 13.70
CA ASP A 65 10.77 -1.93 12.34
C ASP A 65 10.61 -3.17 11.44
N PHE A 66 11.03 -3.06 10.18
CA PHE A 66 11.05 -4.15 9.21
C PHE A 66 11.97 -5.32 9.64
N GLY A 67 11.48 -6.54 9.41
CA GLY A 67 12.21 -7.79 9.61
C GLY A 67 11.94 -8.81 8.49
N ASN A 68 12.29 -10.06 8.75
CA ASN A 68 12.03 -11.19 7.86
C ASN A 68 10.67 -11.87 8.17
N ALA A 69 10.27 -12.85 7.37
CA ALA A 69 9.02 -13.58 7.54
C ALA A 69 8.92 -14.26 8.92
N ALA A 70 10.05 -14.77 9.43
CA ALA A 70 10.11 -15.36 10.77
C ALA A 70 9.87 -14.34 11.89
N ALA A 71 10.37 -13.11 11.75
CA ALA A 71 10.19 -12.04 12.73
C ALA A 71 8.73 -11.59 12.82
N ILE A 72 8.05 -11.40 11.68
CA ILE A 72 6.61 -11.06 11.71
C ILE A 72 5.77 -12.24 12.21
N LYS A 73 6.15 -13.49 11.90
CA LYS A 73 5.44 -14.67 12.40
C LYS A 73 5.43 -14.69 13.93
N ALA A 74 6.55 -14.37 14.57
CA ALA A 74 6.64 -14.35 16.02
C ALA A 74 5.66 -13.35 16.66
N ILE A 75 5.47 -12.18 16.03
CA ILE A 75 4.50 -11.16 16.46
C ILE A 75 3.06 -11.66 16.22
N LEU A 76 2.80 -12.24 15.05
CA LEU A 76 1.48 -12.75 14.68
C LEU A 76 1.05 -13.91 15.60
N ASP A 77 1.97 -14.77 16.03
CA ASP A 77 1.66 -15.88 16.93
C ASP A 77 1.04 -15.40 18.26
N ASN A 78 1.40 -14.20 18.74
CA ASN A 78 0.81 -13.56 19.92
C ASN A 78 -0.37 -12.64 19.60
N THR A 79 -0.59 -12.31 18.33
CA THR A 79 -1.68 -11.41 17.91
C THR A 79 -3.04 -12.07 18.14
N ILE A 80 -3.89 -11.38 18.89
CA ILE A 80 -5.26 -11.76 19.19
C ILE A 80 -6.22 -10.68 18.70
N ALA A 81 -7.45 -11.08 18.35
CA ALA A 81 -8.52 -10.11 18.17
C ALA A 81 -9.01 -9.67 19.54
N ASP A 82 -8.92 -8.38 19.81
CA ASP A 82 -9.38 -7.76 21.05
C ASP A 82 -10.67 -6.97 20.83
N ASP A 83 -11.34 -6.54 21.89
CA ASP A 83 -12.60 -5.80 21.85
C ASP A 83 -12.41 -4.30 21.56
N GLY A 84 -12.89 -3.85 20.40
CA GLY A 84 -13.28 -2.47 20.15
C GLY A 84 -14.78 -2.42 20.42
N ASN A 85 -15.22 -1.53 21.31
CA ASN A 85 -16.62 -1.55 21.78
C ASN A 85 -17.63 -1.24 20.66
N ASN A 86 -17.20 -0.68 19.51
CA ASN A 86 -18.07 -0.22 18.42
C ASN A 86 -17.38 -0.24 17.05
N PHE A 87 -18.22 -0.06 16.01
CA PHE A 87 -17.89 0.24 14.61
C PHE A 87 -17.80 1.76 14.45
N PRO A 88 -16.92 2.35 13.60
CA PRO A 88 -15.76 1.85 12.80
C PRO A 88 -14.40 1.65 13.51
N GLU A 89 -13.40 1.13 12.78
CA GLU A 89 -12.00 0.93 13.24
C GLU A 89 -11.02 2.00 12.68
N ASN A 90 -9.75 2.07 13.11
CA ASN A 90 -8.78 3.11 12.70
C ASN A 90 -7.50 2.58 11.99
N PRO A 91 -7.62 2.04 10.76
CA PRO A 91 -6.45 1.64 9.96
C PRO A 91 -5.65 2.83 9.41
N LEU A 92 -6.22 4.04 9.37
CA LEU A 92 -5.55 5.19 8.76
C LEU A 92 -4.38 5.71 9.60
N ASP A 93 -4.56 5.78 10.92
CA ASP A 93 -3.45 6.11 11.81
C ASP A 93 -2.40 5.01 11.85
N ALA A 94 -2.77 3.73 11.65
CA ALA A 94 -1.82 2.63 11.57
C ALA A 94 -0.89 2.79 10.36
N ILE A 95 -1.43 3.20 9.21
CA ILE A 95 -0.65 3.56 8.02
C ILE A 95 0.26 4.76 8.33
N LEU A 96 -0.29 5.82 8.92
CA LEU A 96 0.48 7.03 9.22
C LEU A 96 1.63 6.74 10.19
N TYR A 97 1.40 5.90 11.19
CA TYR A 97 2.42 5.46 12.14
C TYR A 97 3.55 4.69 11.45
N ALA A 98 3.22 3.66 10.67
CA ALA A 98 4.22 2.88 9.93
C ALA A 98 5.01 3.74 8.94
N TRP A 99 4.33 4.67 8.25
CA TRP A 99 4.99 5.59 7.33
C TRP A 99 6.03 6.48 8.02
N ASN A 100 5.70 7.01 9.20
CA ASN A 100 6.55 7.97 9.90
C ASN A 100 7.63 7.31 10.79
N THR A 101 7.43 6.05 11.19
CA THR A 101 8.27 5.42 12.23
C THR A 101 9.23 4.37 11.67
N TYR A 102 8.84 3.66 10.61
CA TYR A 102 9.67 2.57 10.09
C TYR A 102 10.73 3.07 9.11
N THR A 103 11.83 2.32 9.01
CA THR A 103 12.97 2.68 8.16
C THR A 103 12.75 2.17 6.74
N TRP A 104 11.95 2.89 5.96
CA TRP A 104 11.69 2.54 4.57
C TRP A 104 12.95 2.63 3.70
N ARG A 105 13.28 1.55 2.99
CA ARG A 105 14.36 1.55 2.00
C ARG A 105 13.99 2.46 0.82
N ALA A 106 14.90 3.37 0.45
CA ALA A 106 14.63 4.37 -0.58
C ALA A 106 14.30 3.71 -1.94
N GLU A 107 15.07 2.69 -2.31
CA GLU A 107 14.99 1.99 -3.59
C GLU A 107 13.97 0.84 -3.63
N ALA A 108 13.35 0.52 -2.48
CA ALA A 108 12.34 -0.53 -2.43
C ALA A 108 10.95 0.01 -2.82
N GLN A 109 10.16 -0.86 -3.46
CA GLN A 109 8.72 -0.66 -3.55
C GLN A 109 8.12 -0.71 -2.14
N LYS A 110 7.24 0.25 -1.85
CA LYS A 110 6.63 0.43 -0.53
C LYS A 110 5.18 0.00 -0.63
N ILE A 111 4.80 -0.99 0.17
CA ILE A 111 3.49 -1.64 0.07
C ILE A 111 2.83 -1.64 1.45
N PHE A 112 1.58 -1.22 1.48
CA PHE A 112 0.68 -1.43 2.61
C PHE A 112 -0.36 -2.47 2.22
N ILE A 113 -0.65 -3.42 3.11
CA ILE A 113 -1.77 -4.35 2.97
C ILE A 113 -2.70 -4.11 4.16
N ILE A 114 -3.84 -3.48 3.92
CA ILE A 114 -4.84 -3.22 4.96
C ILE A 114 -5.75 -4.44 5.03
N ILE A 115 -5.87 -5.05 6.21
CA ILE A 115 -6.77 -6.18 6.46
C ILE A 115 -7.75 -5.75 7.54
N THR A 116 -9.02 -5.63 7.18
CA THR A 116 -10.11 -5.22 8.07
C THR A 116 -11.37 -6.02 7.75
N ASP A 117 -12.21 -6.28 8.75
CA ASP A 117 -13.57 -6.76 8.53
C ASP A 117 -14.60 -5.64 8.54
N ASP A 118 -14.13 -4.38 8.58
CA ASP A 118 -14.99 -3.22 8.75
C ASP A 118 -14.51 -1.94 8.04
N VAL A 119 -15.35 -0.91 8.03
CA VAL A 119 -15.02 0.44 7.53
C VAL A 119 -14.05 1.15 8.48
N ALA A 120 -13.42 2.20 7.97
CA ALA A 120 -12.46 3.00 8.74
C ALA A 120 -13.05 4.35 9.19
N HIS A 121 -12.79 4.69 10.45
CA HIS A 121 -12.84 6.06 10.95
C HIS A 121 -11.92 6.97 10.13
N GLN A 122 -12.33 8.24 10.03
CA GLN A 122 -11.51 9.27 9.41
C GLN A 122 -11.73 10.63 10.07
N ASN A 123 -10.68 11.44 10.12
CA ASN A 123 -10.69 12.79 10.65
C ASN A 123 -11.35 13.76 9.66
N ILE A 124 -12.68 13.71 9.60
CA ILE A 124 -13.50 14.64 8.83
C ILE A 124 -14.63 15.19 9.71
N PRO A 125 -15.12 16.42 9.45
CA PRO A 125 -16.18 17.02 10.26
C PRO A 125 -17.50 16.23 10.34
N ALA A 126 -17.72 15.32 9.40
CA ALA A 126 -18.95 14.53 9.33
C ALA A 126 -18.89 13.22 10.13
N ASP A 127 -17.71 12.73 10.49
CA ASP A 127 -17.55 11.59 11.38
C ASP A 127 -17.58 12.10 12.82
N THR A 128 -18.80 12.18 13.36
CA THR A 128 -19.10 12.77 14.68
C THR A 128 -19.19 11.74 15.80
N MET A 129 -18.79 10.49 15.54
CA MET A 129 -18.77 9.44 16.55
C MET A 129 -17.82 9.85 17.70
N LEU A 130 -18.28 9.69 18.94
CA LEU A 130 -17.53 10.12 20.12
C LEU A 130 -16.20 9.37 20.27
N GLU A 131 -16.12 8.16 19.74
CA GLU A 131 -14.94 7.29 19.75
C GLU A 131 -14.02 7.49 18.54
N ASN A 132 -14.37 8.36 17.59
CA ASN A 132 -13.48 8.69 16.48
C ASN A 132 -12.24 9.42 17.01
N VAL A 133 -11.14 8.68 17.13
CA VAL A 133 -9.81 9.20 17.50
C VAL A 133 -8.85 9.25 16.33
N CYS A 134 -9.34 9.00 15.11
CA CYS A 134 -8.53 9.03 13.91
C CYS A 134 -7.95 10.43 13.68
N THR A 135 -6.63 10.53 13.49
CA THR A 135 -5.94 11.82 13.36
C THR A 135 -5.84 12.31 11.92
N THR A 136 -6.13 11.44 10.95
CA THR A 136 -5.97 11.69 9.52
C THR A 136 -7.20 11.30 8.72
N SER A 137 -7.26 11.65 7.43
CA SER A 137 -8.37 11.27 6.54
C SER A 137 -7.89 10.35 5.41
N GLY A 138 -8.85 9.69 4.74
CA GLY A 138 -8.54 8.88 3.56
C GLY A 138 -7.86 9.70 2.46
N GLU A 139 -8.32 10.94 2.22
CA GLU A 139 -7.70 11.85 1.25
C GLU A 139 -6.28 12.26 1.64
N ALA A 140 -6.02 12.49 2.94
CA ALA A 140 -4.69 12.82 3.42
C ALA A 140 -3.71 11.64 3.25
N ILE A 141 -4.14 10.42 3.60
CA ILE A 141 -3.35 9.20 3.37
C ILE A 141 -3.12 8.97 1.88
N LEU A 142 -4.15 9.12 1.04
CA LEU A 142 -3.99 9.00 -0.40
C LEU A 142 -2.99 10.01 -0.94
N SER A 143 -3.06 11.28 -0.52
CA SER A 143 -2.11 12.31 -0.94
C SER A 143 -0.69 12.02 -0.45
N LEU A 144 -0.53 11.42 0.72
CA LEU A 144 0.76 11.02 1.27
C LEU A 144 1.39 9.89 0.45
N LEU A 145 0.61 8.86 0.12
CA LEU A 145 1.13 7.64 -0.49
C LEU A 145 1.17 7.67 -2.02
N SER A 146 0.37 8.51 -2.67
CA SER A 146 0.30 8.57 -4.14
C SER A 146 1.67 8.79 -4.77
N GLY A 147 2.12 7.83 -5.60
CA GLY A 147 3.43 7.84 -6.25
C GLY A 147 4.61 7.48 -5.35
N GLN A 148 4.37 7.19 -4.07
CA GLN A 148 5.39 6.81 -3.10
C GLN A 148 5.22 5.38 -2.56
N ALA A 149 3.99 4.92 -2.42
CA ALA A 149 3.63 3.59 -1.96
C ALA A 149 2.30 3.11 -2.59
N VAL A 150 2.08 1.80 -2.55
CA VAL A 150 0.85 1.16 -3.03
C VAL A 150 0.09 0.55 -1.86
N VAL A 151 -1.22 0.79 -1.80
CA VAL A 151 -2.12 0.19 -0.82
C VAL A 151 -2.87 -0.96 -1.48
N TYR A 152 -2.83 -2.13 -0.86
CA TYR A 152 -3.72 -3.25 -1.14
C TYR A 152 -4.71 -3.38 0.01
N ALA A 153 -5.89 -3.91 -0.29
CA ALA A 153 -6.96 -4.02 0.70
C ALA A 153 -7.57 -5.43 0.74
N VAL A 154 -7.80 -5.91 1.94
CA VAL A 154 -8.68 -7.03 2.27
C VAL A 154 -9.77 -6.45 3.16
N SER A 155 -10.95 -6.22 2.59
CA SER A 155 -12.06 -5.56 3.30
C SER A 155 -13.41 -6.07 2.80
N PRO A 156 -14.52 -5.83 3.53
CA PRO A 156 -15.85 -6.18 3.05
C PRO A 156 -16.18 -5.51 1.71
N HIS A 157 -17.07 -6.15 0.96
CA HIS A 157 -17.59 -5.57 -0.27
C HIS A 157 -18.81 -4.69 0.03
N TYR A 158 -18.59 -3.39 0.11
CA TYR A 158 -19.67 -2.42 0.28
C TYR A 158 -20.31 -2.08 -1.08
N THR A 159 -21.62 -2.24 -1.17
CA THR A 159 -22.40 -1.90 -2.38
C THR A 159 -23.11 -0.55 -2.27
N THR A 160 -23.06 0.06 -1.09
CA THR A 160 -23.61 1.38 -0.79
C THR A 160 -22.55 2.25 -0.13
N SER A 161 -22.76 3.57 -0.15
CA SER A 161 -21.89 4.50 0.57
C SER A 161 -21.81 4.16 2.05
N GLN A 162 -20.60 4.25 2.57
CA GLN A 162 -20.22 4.10 3.97
C GLN A 162 -19.99 5.46 4.65
N TYR A 163 -20.29 6.57 3.97
CA TYR A 163 -20.13 7.90 4.52
C TYR A 163 -20.86 8.05 5.87
N PRO A 164 -20.23 8.62 6.92
CA PRO A 164 -18.99 9.41 6.90
C PRO A 164 -17.69 8.60 7.03
N TYR A 165 -17.74 7.29 6.95
CA TYR A 165 -16.58 6.41 7.09
C TYR A 165 -15.92 6.11 5.75
N LEU A 166 -14.74 5.50 5.80
CA LEU A 166 -13.97 5.14 4.62
C LEU A 166 -14.04 3.64 4.36
N ASP A 167 -14.51 3.28 3.16
CA ASP A 167 -14.17 1.99 2.56
C ASP A 167 -12.68 1.99 2.17
N VAL A 168 -11.85 1.25 2.89
CA VAL A 168 -10.39 1.19 2.67
C VAL A 168 -10.03 0.68 1.26
N ARG A 169 -10.94 -0.01 0.57
CA ARG A 169 -10.79 -0.37 -0.83
C ARG A 169 -10.53 0.85 -1.73
N ARG A 170 -11.11 2.02 -1.39
CA ARG A 170 -10.91 3.27 -2.14
C ARG A 170 -9.44 3.68 -2.22
N LEU A 171 -8.64 3.40 -1.18
CA LEU A 171 -7.21 3.70 -1.19
C LEU A 171 -6.45 2.77 -2.15
N ALA A 172 -6.93 1.54 -2.33
CA ALA A 172 -6.29 0.53 -3.16
C ALA A 172 -6.60 0.72 -4.64
N ASP A 173 -7.86 0.47 -5.05
CA ASP A 173 -8.27 0.43 -6.46
C ASP A 173 -9.23 1.57 -6.84
N GLY A 174 -9.59 2.46 -5.89
CA GLY A 174 -10.52 3.57 -6.10
C GLY A 174 -11.98 3.15 -6.28
N LEU A 175 -12.29 1.85 -6.17
CA LEU A 175 -13.64 1.30 -6.23
C LEU A 175 -14.18 1.08 -4.81
N GLY A 176 -15.25 0.30 -4.69
CA GLY A 176 -16.01 0.13 -3.45
C GLY A 176 -17.30 0.96 -3.46
N GLU A 177 -18.13 0.80 -2.43
CA GLU A 177 -19.38 1.54 -2.22
C GLU A 177 -20.34 1.58 -3.43
N GLY A 178 -20.34 0.52 -4.27
CA GLY A 178 -21.15 0.46 -5.49
C GLY A 178 -20.65 1.30 -6.67
N ARG A 179 -19.42 1.80 -6.61
CA ARG A 179 -18.82 2.63 -7.68
C ARG A 179 -18.54 1.82 -8.95
N VAL A 180 -18.84 2.44 -10.09
CA VAL A 180 -18.55 1.89 -11.43
C VAL A 180 -17.28 2.52 -12.02
N THR A 181 -16.93 3.72 -11.55
CA THR A 181 -15.73 4.46 -11.95
C THR A 181 -14.82 4.62 -10.74
N ALA A 182 -13.55 4.25 -10.90
CA ALA A 182 -12.56 4.41 -9.84
C ALA A 182 -12.27 5.88 -9.55
N GLU A 183 -12.19 6.24 -8.27
CA GLU A 183 -11.64 7.51 -7.81
C GLU A 183 -10.10 7.47 -7.80
N ALA A 184 -9.47 8.59 -7.43
CA ALA A 184 -8.03 8.62 -7.19
C ALA A 184 -7.65 7.57 -6.13
N ASN A 185 -6.55 6.85 -6.36
CA ASN A 185 -6.11 5.71 -5.57
C ASN A 185 -4.60 5.50 -5.74
N THR A 186 -4.05 4.52 -5.03
CA THR A 186 -2.61 4.19 -5.07
C THR A 186 -2.24 3.13 -6.11
N GLY A 187 -3.23 2.54 -6.80
CA GLY A 187 -3.02 1.58 -7.88
C GLY A 187 -2.88 0.12 -7.44
N GLY A 188 -3.22 -0.19 -6.18
CA GLY A 188 -3.19 -1.56 -5.69
C GLY A 188 -4.45 -2.34 -6.03
N LYS A 189 -4.59 -3.52 -5.43
CA LYS A 189 -5.74 -4.41 -5.62
C LYS A 189 -6.51 -4.62 -4.33
N TRP A 190 -7.76 -5.02 -4.50
CA TRP A 190 -8.64 -5.42 -3.42
C TRP A 190 -9.08 -6.87 -3.59
N ILE A 191 -9.18 -7.58 -2.47
CA ILE A 191 -9.88 -8.85 -2.37
C ILE A 191 -10.91 -8.77 -1.24
N GLN A 192 -11.99 -9.51 -1.40
CA GLN A 192 -13.06 -9.52 -0.41
C GLN A 192 -12.59 -10.19 0.89
N PHE A 193 -12.80 -9.51 2.01
CA PHE A 193 -12.69 -10.12 3.32
C PHE A 193 -13.75 -11.20 3.51
N VAL A 194 -13.31 -12.37 3.96
CA VAL A 194 -14.17 -13.51 4.30
C VAL A 194 -13.66 -14.12 5.60
N SER A 195 -14.55 -14.31 6.58
CA SER A 195 -14.18 -14.80 7.91
C SER A 195 -13.60 -16.22 7.91
N ALA A 196 -13.95 -17.02 6.90
CA ALA A 196 -13.36 -18.34 6.68
C ALA A 196 -11.88 -18.31 6.27
N GLY A 197 -11.35 -17.13 5.92
CA GLY A 197 -9.97 -16.92 5.48
C GLY A 197 -9.88 -16.48 4.03
N PHE A 198 -8.86 -15.68 3.73
CA PHE A 198 -8.52 -15.14 2.42
C PHE A 198 -7.05 -15.47 2.11
N ASP A 199 -6.65 -15.31 0.86
CA ASP A 199 -5.28 -15.60 0.40
C ASP A 199 -4.63 -14.34 -0.18
N LEU A 200 -3.64 -13.79 0.53
CA LEU A 200 -2.91 -12.60 0.09
C LEU A 200 -2.11 -12.84 -1.21
N ALA A 201 -1.78 -14.09 -1.56
CA ALA A 201 -1.12 -14.37 -2.84
C ALA A 201 -2.00 -13.92 -4.03
N THR A 202 -3.32 -13.91 -3.87
CA THR A 202 -4.26 -13.47 -4.92
C THR A 202 -4.24 -11.97 -5.20
N LEU A 203 -3.59 -11.17 -4.36
CA LEU A 203 -3.36 -9.75 -4.63
C LEU A 203 -2.37 -9.53 -5.79
N GLY A 204 -1.64 -10.58 -6.20
CA GLY A 204 -0.69 -10.52 -7.30
C GLY A 204 0.54 -9.66 -7.00
N ILE A 205 0.89 -9.53 -5.71
CA ILE A 205 2.01 -8.71 -5.27
C ILE A 205 3.33 -9.38 -5.65
N VAL A 206 3.42 -10.71 -5.56
CA VAL A 206 4.63 -11.47 -5.90
C VAL A 206 5.03 -11.19 -7.35
N GLU A 207 4.10 -11.31 -8.28
CA GLU A 207 4.30 -11.04 -9.70
C GLU A 207 4.69 -9.58 -9.95
N THR A 208 4.13 -8.65 -9.18
CA THR A 208 4.40 -7.21 -9.33
C THR A 208 5.77 -6.79 -8.74
N VAL A 209 6.19 -7.42 -7.64
CA VAL A 209 7.45 -7.09 -6.91
C VAL A 209 8.65 -7.78 -7.54
N VAL A 210 8.48 -9.03 -8.02
CA VAL A 210 9.54 -9.78 -8.71
C VAL A 210 9.85 -9.16 -10.08
N GLU A 211 8.86 -8.47 -10.67
CA GLU A 211 9.00 -7.79 -11.95
C GLU A 211 8.78 -6.26 -11.82
N SER A 212 9.63 -5.53 -11.08
CA SER A 212 9.73 -4.05 -11.21
C SER A 212 11.11 -3.51 -11.65
N THR A 213 11.13 -2.49 -12.53
CA THR A 213 12.36 -1.79 -13.00
C THR A 213 12.23 -0.30 -12.82
N SER A 214 13.21 0.30 -12.16
CA SER A 214 13.34 1.75 -12.09
C SER A 214 13.96 2.29 -13.37
N LEU A 215 13.20 3.08 -14.15
CA LEU A 215 13.75 3.86 -15.26
C LEU A 215 14.27 5.21 -14.74
N LYS A 216 15.59 5.42 -14.81
CA LYS A 216 16.21 6.72 -14.53
C LYS A 216 16.58 7.43 -15.81
N LEU A 217 15.81 8.46 -16.16
CA LEU A 217 16.07 9.30 -17.33
C LEU A 217 16.95 10.49 -16.93
N SER A 218 18.11 10.61 -17.57
CA SER A 218 18.97 11.79 -17.44
C SER A 218 18.91 12.57 -18.75
N TYR A 219 17.91 13.45 -18.88
CA TYR A 219 17.72 14.30 -20.05
C TYR A 219 17.32 15.71 -19.63
N THR A 220 17.88 16.72 -20.29
CA THR A 220 17.51 18.12 -20.07
C THR A 220 16.38 18.49 -21.02
N PHE A 221 15.15 18.46 -20.52
CA PHE A 221 13.98 18.89 -21.28
C PHE A 221 13.91 20.42 -21.38
N THR A 222 13.60 20.93 -22.58
CA THR A 222 13.16 22.33 -22.71
C THR A 222 11.69 22.47 -22.29
N ALA A 223 11.26 23.71 -22.05
CA ALA A 223 9.87 24.00 -21.68
C ALA A 223 8.89 23.43 -22.71
N GLY A 224 7.89 22.67 -22.26
CA GLY A 224 6.91 22.06 -23.16
C GLY A 224 6.27 20.79 -22.62
N VAL A 225 5.50 20.14 -23.49
CA VAL A 225 4.92 18.82 -23.24
C VAL A 225 5.76 17.80 -23.97
N TRP A 226 6.21 16.80 -23.23
CA TRP A 226 7.00 15.68 -23.72
C TRP A 226 6.24 14.40 -23.52
N TYR A 227 6.48 13.45 -24.43
CA TYR A 227 5.97 12.10 -24.31
C TYR A 227 7.18 11.17 -24.33
N ILE A 228 7.36 10.43 -23.25
CA ILE A 228 8.34 9.36 -23.18
C ILE A 228 7.59 8.09 -23.56
N TYR A 229 8.06 7.44 -24.62
CA TYR A 229 7.53 6.17 -25.04
C TYR A 229 8.46 5.08 -24.54
N VAL A 230 7.95 4.24 -23.65
CA VAL A 230 8.65 3.08 -23.11
C VAL A 230 8.10 1.86 -23.85
N GLN A 231 8.99 1.08 -24.44
CA GLN A 231 8.66 -0.21 -25.04
C GLN A 231 9.44 -1.27 -24.27
N VAL A 232 8.76 -2.35 -23.92
CA VAL A 232 9.36 -3.47 -23.17
C VAL A 232 9.26 -4.70 -24.05
N ASP A 233 10.39 -5.33 -24.28
CA ASP A 233 10.54 -6.66 -24.85
C ASP A 233 10.82 -7.58 -23.66
N THR A 234 9.86 -8.45 -23.35
CA THR A 234 9.91 -9.30 -22.15
C THR A 234 10.56 -10.65 -22.40
N ASP A 235 10.69 -11.07 -23.65
CA ASP A 235 11.24 -12.39 -24.01
C ASP A 235 12.53 -12.33 -24.87
N GLY A 236 12.98 -11.12 -25.22
CA GLY A 236 14.22 -10.87 -25.93
C GLY A 236 14.19 -11.32 -27.40
N ASP A 237 12.98 -11.50 -27.97
CA ASP A 237 12.82 -11.95 -29.35
C ASP A 237 12.95 -10.80 -30.38
N GLY A 238 13.08 -9.55 -29.91
CA GLY A 238 13.15 -8.34 -30.72
C GLY A 238 11.78 -7.75 -31.09
N VAL A 239 10.69 -8.29 -30.53
CA VAL A 239 9.31 -7.80 -30.64
C VAL A 239 8.87 -7.25 -29.28
N TYR A 240 8.53 -5.98 -29.24
CA TYR A 240 8.05 -5.36 -28.01
C TYR A 240 6.67 -5.89 -27.60
N ASP A 241 6.58 -6.55 -26.45
CA ASP A 241 5.36 -7.13 -25.88
C ASP A 241 4.43 -6.10 -25.25
N SER A 242 5.00 -5.01 -24.73
CA SER A 242 4.21 -3.97 -24.09
C SER A 242 4.76 -2.58 -24.35
N ASN A 243 3.89 -1.59 -24.17
CA ASN A 243 4.23 -0.19 -24.32
C ASN A 243 3.56 0.68 -23.25
N MET A 244 4.22 1.78 -22.93
CA MET A 244 3.72 2.80 -22.02
C MET A 244 4.07 4.18 -22.58
N LEU A 245 3.15 5.12 -22.44
CA LEU A 245 3.34 6.51 -22.82
C LEU A 245 3.27 7.39 -21.57
N ILE A 246 4.41 7.95 -21.16
CA ILE A 246 4.49 8.87 -20.02
C ILE A 246 4.45 10.30 -20.56
N LYS A 247 3.45 11.08 -20.13
CA LYS A 247 3.38 12.51 -20.45
C LYS A 247 4.12 13.31 -19.37
N VAL A 248 5.12 14.08 -19.77
CA VAL A 248 5.88 14.99 -18.91
C VAL A 248 5.60 16.42 -19.33
N THR A 249 5.21 17.28 -18.38
CA THR A 249 5.03 18.71 -18.64
C THR A 249 6.14 19.46 -17.92
N VAL A 250 6.99 20.14 -18.69
CA VAL A 250 8.15 20.87 -18.18
C VAL A 250 7.86 22.36 -18.28
N ALA A 251 7.81 23.04 -17.13
CA ALA A 251 7.62 24.48 -17.09
C ALA A 251 8.90 25.19 -17.53
N ALA A 252 8.78 26.43 -18.04
CA ALA A 252 9.91 27.23 -18.52
C ALA A 252 10.95 27.59 -17.44
N SER A 253 10.77 27.15 -16.20
CA SER A 253 11.61 27.44 -15.05
C SER A 253 12.00 26.21 -14.21
N SER A 254 11.69 24.97 -14.62
CA SER A 254 11.98 23.78 -13.81
C SER A 254 13.20 23.01 -14.32
N SER A 255 14.27 22.95 -13.51
CA SER A 255 15.46 22.10 -13.71
C SER A 255 15.39 20.77 -12.94
N THR A 256 14.20 20.29 -12.59
CA THR A 256 14.03 19.16 -11.66
C THR A 256 13.58 17.88 -12.35
N PHE A 257 14.29 16.81 -11.98
CA PHE A 257 14.11 15.42 -12.39
C PHE A 257 12.73 14.88 -12.02
N ALA A 258 12.13 14.08 -12.89
CA ALA A 258 10.99 13.24 -12.57
C ALA A 258 11.45 11.78 -12.52
N THR A 259 11.19 11.12 -11.39
CA THR A 259 11.39 9.66 -11.25
C THR A 259 10.04 9.00 -11.46
N PHE A 260 9.99 7.96 -12.30
CA PHE A 260 8.78 7.19 -12.54
C PHE A 260 9.06 5.72 -12.25
N GLY A 261 8.20 5.07 -11.47
CA GLY A 261 8.24 3.62 -11.28
C GLY A 261 7.64 2.92 -12.51
N VAL A 262 8.29 1.86 -13.00
CA VAL A 262 7.81 1.04 -14.11
C VAL A 262 7.92 -0.45 -13.72
N PRO A 263 7.02 -1.34 -14.18
CA PRO A 263 7.21 -2.79 -14.08
C PRO A 263 8.47 -3.26 -14.86
N ALA A 264 9.09 -4.40 -14.51
CA ALA A 264 10.48 -4.77 -14.80
C ALA A 264 10.86 -5.14 -16.24
N GLN A 265 12.13 -4.87 -16.57
CA GLN A 265 13.23 -5.87 -16.69
C GLN A 265 14.63 -5.20 -16.53
N VAL A 266 15.66 -5.98 -16.18
CA VAL A 266 17.06 -5.52 -16.04
C VAL A 266 17.56 -5.10 -17.42
N MET A 267 17.95 -3.83 -17.59
CA MET A 267 18.59 -3.35 -18.81
C MET A 267 19.78 -2.46 -18.45
N ASP A 268 20.96 -2.79 -18.99
CA ASP A 268 22.05 -1.83 -19.11
C ASP A 268 21.68 -0.87 -20.25
N VAL A 269 21.24 0.33 -19.88
CA VAL A 269 20.72 1.30 -20.85
C VAL A 269 21.88 2.04 -21.52
N GLU A 270 22.26 1.63 -22.73
CA GLU A 270 23.07 2.44 -23.65
C GLU A 270 22.16 3.30 -24.55
N LEU A 271 22.30 4.62 -24.45
CA LEU A 271 21.51 5.57 -25.22
C LEU A 271 22.04 5.67 -26.66
N LEU A 272 21.30 5.11 -27.62
CA LEU A 272 21.52 5.39 -29.04
C LEU A 272 20.54 6.47 -29.50
N GLU A 273 21.07 7.65 -29.79
CA GLU A 273 20.31 8.70 -30.49
C GLU A 273 19.98 8.18 -31.89
N SER A 274 18.69 8.11 -32.26
CA SER A 274 18.27 7.81 -33.63
C SER A 274 17.75 9.08 -34.30
N ASP A 275 18.16 9.29 -35.56
CA ASP A 275 17.91 10.51 -36.35
C ASP A 275 16.42 10.87 -36.55
N ASP A 276 15.49 10.02 -36.10
CA ASP A 276 14.05 10.27 -36.12
C ASP A 276 13.49 10.85 -34.81
N GLY A 277 14.36 11.16 -33.83
CA GLY A 277 13.97 11.74 -32.54
C GLY A 277 13.34 10.73 -31.57
N LYS A 278 13.47 9.43 -31.85
CA LYS A 278 13.02 8.37 -30.94
C LYS A 278 14.19 7.85 -30.12
N LEU A 279 13.97 7.81 -28.80
CA LEU A 279 14.79 7.04 -27.88
C LEU A 279 14.42 5.57 -28.05
N ARG A 280 15.42 4.75 -28.39
CA ARG A 280 15.29 3.29 -28.49
C ARG A 280 16.18 2.70 -27.42
N LEU A 281 15.61 1.80 -26.63
CA LEU A 281 16.36 0.99 -25.68
C LEU A 281 16.72 -0.28 -26.45
N ASN A 282 18.01 -0.57 -26.58
CA ASN A 282 18.47 -1.87 -27.04
C ASN A 282 19.02 -2.62 -25.83
N ASP A 283 18.74 -3.91 -25.78
CA ASP A 283 19.52 -4.90 -25.02
C ASP A 283 20.79 -5.28 -25.82
#